data_AF-A0A415KMX1-F1
#
_entry.id   AF-A0A415KMX1-F1
#
_cell.length_a   1.000
_cell.length_b   1.000
_cell.length_c   1.000
_cell.angle_alpha   90.00
_cell.angle_beta   90.00
_cell.angle_gamma   90.00
#
_symmetry.space_group_name_H-M   'P 1'
#
loop_
_entity.id
_entity.type
_entity.pdbx_description
1 polymer ?
#
loop_
_entity_poly.entity_id
_entity_poly.type
_entity_poly.pdbx_seq_one_letter_code
_entity_poly.pdbx_strand_id
1 'polypeptide(L)'
;MHDWAQIYADGKLLARLDRRKGEFTTTLPALKKGTQLDILVEAMGRVNFAKSIHDRKGITEKVELILGNQAKELKNWTVYNFPVDYSFIKDKKYNDTKILPAMPAYYKSTFKLDKVGDTFLDMSTWGKGMVWVNGHAMGRFWEIGPQQTLFMPGCWLKEGENEILVLDLKGPAKASIKGLKKPILDVLREKAPETHRKDGEKLKLAGEKVIHEGAFTPGNG
;
A
#
# COMPACT_ATOMS: atom_id res chain seq x y z
N MET A 1 8.66 -1.26 -11.53
CA MET A 1 7.48 -0.59 -10.93
C MET A 1 7.78 -0.35 -9.46
N HIS A 2 7.75 0.90 -9.00
CA HIS A 2 8.06 1.30 -7.63
C HIS A 2 6.91 2.17 -7.06
N ASP A 3 6.10 1.71 -6.10
CA ASP A 3 6.31 0.51 -5.25
C ASP A 3 5.13 -0.46 -5.23
N TRP A 4 3.91 0.06 -5.31
CA TRP A 4 2.71 -0.77 -5.29
C TRP A 4 1.76 -0.31 -6.38
N ALA A 5 1.39 -1.21 -7.28
CA ALA A 5 0.60 -0.85 -8.45
C ALA A 5 -0.71 -1.62 -8.53
N GLN A 6 -1.72 -0.98 -9.12
CA GLN A 6 -2.98 -1.59 -9.50
C GLN A 6 -3.19 -1.42 -11.00
N ILE A 7 -3.51 -2.52 -11.67
CA ILE A 7 -3.69 -2.59 -13.12
C ILE A 7 -5.17 -2.72 -13.42
N TYR A 8 -5.70 -1.86 -14.28
CA TYR A 8 -7.12 -1.85 -14.65
C TYR A 8 -7.31 -1.93 -16.16
N ALA A 9 -8.37 -2.59 -16.61
CA ALA A 9 -8.86 -2.53 -17.98
C ALA A 9 -10.29 -1.98 -17.98
N ASP A 10 -10.52 -0.87 -18.68
CA ASP A 10 -11.81 -0.16 -18.73
C ASP A 10 -12.41 0.06 -17.31
N GLY A 11 -11.55 0.47 -16.36
CA GLY A 11 -11.92 0.69 -14.95
C GLY A 11 -12.09 -0.57 -14.10
N LYS A 12 -11.96 -1.78 -14.66
CA LYS A 12 -12.03 -3.03 -13.89
C LYS A 12 -10.63 -3.44 -13.40
N LEU A 13 -10.48 -3.66 -12.10
CA LEU A 13 -9.22 -4.14 -11.50
C LEU A 13 -8.89 -5.53 -12.04
N LEU A 14 -7.68 -5.68 -12.59
CA LEU A 14 -7.13 -6.95 -13.08
C LEU A 14 -6.13 -7.54 -12.10
N ALA A 15 -5.21 -6.72 -11.59
CA ALA A 15 -4.12 -7.19 -10.73
C ALA A 15 -3.61 -6.11 -9.80
N ARG A 16 -2.94 -6.56 -8.74
CA ARG A 16 -2.14 -5.73 -7.83
C ARG A 16 -0.72 -6.29 -7.85
N LEU A 17 0.26 -5.40 -7.94
CA LEU A 17 1.68 -5.75 -7.98
C LEU A 17 2.40 -5.08 -6.81
N ASP A 18 3.13 -5.86 -6.02
CA ASP A 18 3.87 -5.40 -4.85
C ASP A 18 5.39 -5.59 -5.03
N ARG A 19 6.14 -4.48 -5.00
CA ARG A 19 7.61 -4.50 -5.06
C ARG A 19 8.23 -5.34 -3.94
N ARG A 20 7.62 -5.40 -2.75
CA ARG A 20 8.12 -6.22 -1.62
C ARG A 20 8.15 -7.71 -1.96
N LYS A 21 7.27 -8.14 -2.87
CA LYS A 21 7.15 -9.53 -3.35
C LYS A 21 7.89 -9.77 -4.67
N GLY A 22 8.55 -8.75 -5.23
CA GLY A 22 9.18 -8.83 -6.55
C GLY A 22 8.17 -8.95 -7.70
N GLU A 23 6.93 -8.52 -7.49
CA GLU A 23 5.88 -8.62 -8.49
C GLU A 23 5.96 -7.45 -9.49
N PHE A 24 6.26 -7.75 -10.75
CA PHE A 24 6.40 -6.76 -11.82
C PHE A 24 5.62 -7.12 -13.10
N THR A 25 4.93 -8.26 -13.10
CA THR A 25 4.24 -8.81 -14.26
C THR A 25 2.88 -9.36 -13.85
N THR A 26 1.90 -9.29 -14.75
CA THR A 26 0.60 -9.96 -14.58
C THR A 26 0.11 -10.51 -15.91
N THR A 27 -0.66 -11.59 -15.86
CA THR A 27 -1.40 -12.09 -17.03
C THR A 27 -2.64 -11.22 -17.24
N LEU A 28 -2.86 -10.82 -18.49
CA LEU A 28 -4.07 -10.10 -18.90
C LEU A 28 -5.07 -11.10 -19.52
N PRO A 29 -6.38 -10.93 -19.31
CA PRO A 29 -7.38 -11.66 -20.08
C PRO A 29 -7.36 -11.19 -21.55
N ALA A 30 -8.14 -11.86 -22.41
CA ALA A 30 -8.37 -11.33 -23.76
C ALA A 30 -9.04 -9.95 -23.68
N LEU A 31 -8.39 -8.93 -24.23
CA LEU A 31 -8.87 -7.55 -24.26
C LEU A 31 -9.34 -7.18 -25.66
N LYS A 32 -10.37 -6.33 -25.74
CA LYS A 32 -10.85 -5.83 -27.03
C LYS A 32 -9.91 -4.74 -27.53
N LYS A 33 -9.81 -4.58 -28.85
CA LYS A 33 -9.08 -3.46 -29.45
C LYS A 33 -9.68 -2.14 -28.93
N GLY A 34 -8.83 -1.26 -28.40
CA GLY A 34 -9.22 0.03 -27.86
C GLY A 34 -9.55 0.04 -26.37
N THR A 35 -9.47 -1.10 -25.66
CA THR A 35 -9.57 -1.15 -24.20
C THR A 35 -8.54 -0.20 -23.55
N GLN A 36 -9.00 0.63 -22.62
CA GLN A 36 -8.16 1.51 -21.83
C GLN A 36 -7.45 0.70 -20.74
N LEU A 37 -6.12 0.84 -20.67
CA LEU A 37 -5.29 0.25 -19.62
C LEU A 37 -4.84 1.35 -18.67
N ASP A 38 -5.20 1.26 -17.40
CA ASP A 38 -4.73 2.17 -16.35
C ASP A 38 -3.77 1.46 -15.40
N ILE A 39 -2.65 2.12 -15.07
CA ILE A 39 -1.66 1.63 -14.11
C ILE A 39 -1.53 2.69 -13.01
N LEU A 40 -2.24 2.48 -11.90
CA LEU A 40 -2.11 3.34 -10.73
C LEU A 40 -0.93 2.88 -9.88
N VAL A 41 0.11 3.70 -9.77
CA VAL A 41 1.30 3.38 -8.96
C VAL A 41 1.34 4.27 -7.72
N GLU A 42 1.32 3.65 -6.54
CA GLU A 42 1.62 4.33 -5.29
C GLU A 42 3.14 4.32 -5.04
N ALA A 43 3.68 5.51 -4.80
CA ALA A 43 5.03 5.69 -4.29
C ALA A 43 5.01 5.67 -2.75
N MET A 44 5.69 4.68 -2.15
CA MET A 44 5.98 4.66 -0.72
C MET A 44 7.24 5.49 -0.42
N GLY A 45 7.81 5.37 0.78
CA GLY A 45 9.08 6.01 1.12
C GLY A 45 10.20 5.59 0.16
N ARG A 46 11.10 6.52 -0.17
CA ARG A 46 12.36 6.15 -0.86
C ARG A 46 13.22 5.33 0.08
N VAL A 47 13.95 4.35 -0.46
CA VAL A 47 14.97 3.63 0.31
C VAL A 47 15.95 4.64 0.92
N ASN A 48 16.24 4.50 2.21
CA ASN A 48 17.01 5.47 2.99
C ASN A 48 18.39 4.96 3.42
N PHE A 49 18.82 3.79 2.91
CA PHE A 49 20.05 3.14 3.32
C PHE A 49 20.85 2.59 2.13
N ALA A 50 22.17 2.72 2.21
CA ALA A 50 23.16 2.15 1.29
C ALA A 50 22.98 2.53 -0.19
N LYS A 51 23.33 1.63 -1.11
CA LYS A 51 23.40 1.90 -2.56
C LYS A 51 22.03 2.10 -3.21
N SER A 52 20.97 1.65 -2.55
CA SER A 52 19.60 1.69 -3.07
C SER A 52 18.89 3.03 -2.88
N ILE A 53 19.55 4.06 -2.34
CA ILE A 53 18.97 5.39 -2.14
C ILE A 53 18.56 6.11 -3.44
N HIS A 54 19.11 5.70 -4.59
CA HIS A 54 18.69 6.18 -5.91
C HIS A 54 17.35 5.54 -6.33
N ASP A 55 16.31 5.81 -5.54
CA ASP A 55 15.03 5.12 -5.63
C ASP A 55 13.99 5.95 -6.37
N ARG A 56 14.07 5.96 -7.71
CA ARG A 56 13.05 6.55 -8.59
C ARG A 56 11.71 5.84 -8.36
N LYS A 57 10.61 6.59 -8.40
CA LYS A 57 9.24 6.08 -8.15
C LYS A 57 8.41 6.07 -9.43
N GLY A 58 7.33 5.29 -9.44
CA GLY A 58 6.49 5.07 -10.61
C GLY A 58 6.97 3.87 -11.45
N ILE A 59 6.76 3.94 -12.75
CA ILE A 59 7.31 2.96 -13.70
C ILE A 59 8.70 3.47 -14.10
N THR A 60 9.74 2.71 -13.76
CA THR A 60 11.14 3.17 -13.82
C THR A 60 11.77 3.10 -15.19
N GLU A 61 11.20 2.30 -16.10
CA GLU A 61 11.77 2.06 -17.44
C GLU A 61 10.66 2.02 -18.50
N LYS A 62 9.99 0.87 -18.67
CA LYS A 62 9.00 0.66 -19.73
C LYS A 62 7.86 -0.28 -19.29
N VAL A 63 6.84 -0.37 -20.12
CA VAL A 63 5.74 -1.35 -20.02
C VAL A 63 5.73 -2.17 -21.30
N GLU A 64 5.70 -3.50 -21.18
CA GLU A 64 5.72 -4.41 -22.33
C GLU A 64 4.55 -5.39 -22.26
N LEU A 65 3.94 -5.65 -23.41
CA LEU A 65 3.02 -6.76 -23.61
C LEU A 65 3.79 -7.95 -24.18
N ILE A 66 3.69 -9.09 -23.52
CA ILE A 66 4.39 -10.32 -23.89
C ILE A 66 3.36 -11.33 -24.41
N LEU A 67 3.60 -11.88 -25.61
CA LEU A 67 2.82 -12.96 -26.21
C LEU A 67 3.78 -14.04 -26.73
N GLY A 68 3.85 -15.17 -26.03
CA GLY A 68 4.85 -16.21 -26.32
C GLY A 68 6.26 -15.65 -26.22
N ASN A 69 7.03 -15.74 -27.30
CA ASN A 69 8.41 -15.22 -27.39
C ASN A 69 8.50 -13.79 -27.92
N GLN A 70 7.37 -13.11 -28.14
CA GLN A 70 7.34 -11.73 -28.64
C GLN A 70 7.04 -10.76 -27.50
N ALA A 71 7.81 -9.68 -27.43
CA ALA A 71 7.56 -8.55 -26.55
C ALA A 71 7.31 -7.29 -27.37
N LYS A 72 6.28 -6.52 -27.00
CA LYS A 72 5.97 -5.23 -27.61
C LYS A 72 5.83 -4.17 -26.53
N GLU A 73 6.67 -3.15 -26.61
CA GLU A 73 6.58 -1.98 -25.73
C GLU A 73 5.28 -1.20 -25.97
N LEU A 74 4.59 -0.86 -24.87
CA LEU A 74 3.40 -0.02 -24.87
C LEU A 74 3.81 1.45 -24.69
N LYS A 75 3.39 2.30 -25.62
CA LYS A 75 3.76 3.73 -25.71
C LYS A 75 2.51 4.62 -25.70
N ASN A 76 2.72 5.93 -25.72
CA ASN A 76 1.68 6.97 -25.78
C ASN A 76 0.80 7.05 -24.51
N TRP A 77 1.44 7.09 -23.34
CA TRP A 77 0.77 7.20 -22.05
C TRP A 77 0.32 8.63 -21.76
N THR A 78 -0.91 8.77 -21.24
CA THR A 78 -1.32 9.97 -20.50
C THR A 78 -0.98 9.76 -19.03
N VAL A 79 -0.26 10.72 -18.42
CA VAL A 79 0.22 10.60 -17.04
C VAL A 79 -0.49 11.59 -16.14
N TYR A 80 -1.05 11.10 -15.04
CA TYR A 80 -1.73 11.90 -14.02
C TYR A 80 -0.95 11.83 -12.71
N ASN A 81 -0.66 12.99 -12.12
CA ASN A 81 -0.03 13.09 -10.81
C ASN A 81 -1.10 13.26 -9.73
N PHE A 82 -1.02 12.44 -8.69
CA PHE A 82 -1.87 12.52 -7.49
C PHE A 82 -1.00 12.93 -6.30
N PRO A 83 -0.81 14.24 -6.06
CA PRO A 83 -0.01 14.72 -4.95
C PRO A 83 -0.69 14.43 -3.60
N VAL A 84 0.11 14.43 -2.53
CA VAL A 84 -0.34 14.13 -1.15
C VAL A 84 -0.76 15.37 -0.36
N ASP A 85 -0.74 16.54 -0.99
CA ASP A 85 -1.08 17.82 -0.40
C ASP A 85 -2.54 17.88 0.04
N TYR A 86 -2.79 18.23 1.30
CA TYR A 86 -4.14 18.31 1.85
C TYR A 86 -5.09 19.16 0.98
N SER A 87 -4.61 20.26 0.39
CA SER A 87 -5.40 21.09 -0.53
C SER A 87 -5.91 20.32 -1.74
N PHE A 88 -5.06 19.47 -2.34
CA PHE A 88 -5.45 18.61 -3.45
C PHE A 88 -6.51 17.60 -2.99
N ILE A 89 -6.32 16.94 -1.85
CA ILE A 89 -7.29 15.94 -1.37
C ILE A 89 -8.62 16.60 -0.98
N LYS A 90 -8.57 17.77 -0.35
CA LYS A 90 -9.76 18.54 0.03
C LYS A 90 -10.56 19.03 -1.18
N ASP A 91 -9.88 19.44 -2.24
CA ASP A 91 -10.51 19.89 -3.49
C ASP A 91 -10.90 18.70 -4.38
N LYS A 92 -11.91 17.97 -3.92
CA LYS A 92 -12.56 16.88 -4.63
C LYS A 92 -14.07 17.03 -4.53
N LYS A 93 -14.79 16.49 -5.51
CA LYS A 93 -16.24 16.41 -5.49
C LYS A 93 -16.67 15.21 -4.65
N TYR A 94 -16.86 15.45 -3.36
CA TYR A 94 -17.41 14.46 -2.43
C TYR A 94 -18.92 14.34 -2.62
N ASN A 95 -19.41 13.11 -2.68
CA ASN A 95 -20.84 12.82 -2.77
C ASN A 95 -21.20 11.81 -1.67
N ASP A 96 -22.35 12.02 -1.05
CA ASP A 96 -22.87 11.07 -0.07
C ASP A 96 -23.32 9.79 -0.77
N THR A 97 -22.74 8.67 -0.39
CA THR A 97 -23.11 7.35 -0.91
C THR A 97 -23.00 6.31 0.19
N LYS A 98 -23.94 5.36 0.18
CA LYS A 98 -23.89 4.16 1.04
C LYS A 98 -23.12 3.01 0.38
N ILE A 99 -22.86 3.11 -0.92
CA ILE A 99 -22.16 2.10 -1.69
C ILE A 99 -20.68 2.42 -1.66
N LEU A 100 -19.88 1.48 -1.15
CA LEU A 100 -18.43 1.61 -1.15
C LEU A 100 -17.91 1.54 -2.59
N PRO A 101 -17.07 2.50 -3.01
CA PRO A 101 -16.41 2.46 -4.31
C PRO A 101 -15.61 1.17 -4.51
N ALA A 102 -15.72 0.58 -5.70
CA ALA A 102 -14.90 -0.56 -6.12
C ALA A 102 -13.46 -0.14 -6.54
N MET A 103 -13.20 1.17 -6.56
CA MET A 103 -11.97 1.80 -7.02
C MET A 103 -11.33 2.60 -5.88
N PRO A 104 -10.02 2.94 -6.01
CA PRO A 104 -9.38 3.90 -5.13
C PRO A 104 -10.21 5.17 -4.95
N ALA A 105 -10.43 5.59 -3.71
CA ALA A 105 -11.32 6.69 -3.42
C ALA A 105 -10.83 7.54 -2.24
N TYR A 106 -11.25 8.80 -2.26
CA TYR A 106 -11.14 9.71 -1.13
C TYR A 106 -12.45 9.68 -0.34
N TYR A 107 -12.34 9.51 0.97
CA TYR A 107 -13.44 9.53 1.92
C TYR A 107 -13.31 10.79 2.77
N LYS A 108 -14.45 11.40 3.09
CA LYS A 108 -14.53 12.60 3.92
C LYS A 108 -15.59 12.43 4.98
N SER A 109 -15.30 12.88 6.19
CA SER A 109 -16.28 12.97 7.27
C SER A 109 -15.93 14.10 8.23
N THR A 110 -16.90 14.49 9.04
CA THR A 110 -16.70 15.38 10.18
C THR A 110 -17.21 14.72 11.46
N PHE A 111 -16.63 15.10 12.61
CA PHE A 111 -17.03 14.60 13.92
C PHE A 111 -16.87 15.69 14.99
N LYS A 112 -17.67 15.63 16.06
CA LYS A 112 -17.62 16.63 17.14
C LYS A 112 -16.92 16.08 18.38
N LEU A 113 -16.14 16.93 19.05
CA LEU A 113 -15.48 16.62 20.32
C LEU A 113 -15.81 17.69 21.36
N ASP A 114 -16.19 17.28 22.57
CA ASP A 114 -16.38 18.19 23.70
C ASP A 114 -15.06 18.46 24.45
N LYS A 115 -14.09 17.57 24.31
CA LYS A 115 -12.75 17.67 24.89
C LYS A 115 -11.73 17.05 23.94
N VAL A 116 -10.53 17.63 23.91
CA VAL A 116 -9.41 17.14 23.11
C VAL A 116 -8.44 16.31 23.95
N GLY A 117 -7.76 15.38 23.30
CA GLY A 117 -6.74 14.53 23.90
C GLY A 117 -6.15 13.61 22.83
N ASP A 118 -4.99 13.03 23.15
CA ASP A 118 -4.35 12.06 22.28
C ASP A 118 -5.26 10.84 22.04
N THR A 119 -5.25 10.31 20.82
CA THR A 119 -5.96 9.08 20.47
C THR A 119 -5.23 8.28 19.41
N PHE A 120 -5.71 7.09 19.11
CA PHE A 120 -5.18 6.21 18.07
C PHE A 120 -6.31 5.88 17.09
N LEU A 121 -6.22 6.35 15.85
CA LEU A 121 -7.21 6.10 14.81
C LEU A 121 -7.11 4.63 14.38
N ASP A 122 -8.15 3.85 14.62
CA ASP A 122 -8.26 2.46 14.21
C ASP A 122 -8.49 2.34 12.71
N MET A 123 -7.48 1.82 12.00
CA MET A 123 -7.50 1.61 10.54
C MET A 123 -7.77 0.15 10.18
N SER A 124 -8.15 -0.69 11.14
CA SER A 124 -8.34 -2.14 10.98
C SER A 124 -9.37 -2.54 9.92
N THR A 125 -10.33 -1.69 9.59
CA THR A 125 -11.35 -1.96 8.56
C THR A 125 -10.99 -1.38 7.19
N TRP A 126 -9.85 -0.69 7.08
CA TRP A 126 -9.38 -0.02 5.88
C TRP A 126 -8.30 -0.84 5.18
N GLY A 127 -8.12 -0.62 3.88
CA GLY A 127 -7.22 -1.39 3.04
C GLY A 127 -5.79 -0.86 3.06
N LYS A 128 -5.49 0.14 2.23
CA LYS A 128 -4.15 0.77 2.15
C LYS A 128 -4.27 2.23 1.74
N GLY A 129 -3.55 3.13 2.40
CA GLY A 129 -3.49 4.52 1.95
C GLY A 129 -3.02 5.49 3.02
N MET A 130 -3.66 6.67 3.08
CA MET A 130 -3.23 7.81 3.91
C MET A 130 -4.41 8.53 4.56
N VAL A 131 -4.16 9.16 5.71
CA VAL A 131 -5.17 9.90 6.49
C VAL A 131 -4.71 11.33 6.71
N TRP A 132 -5.66 12.27 6.66
CA TRP A 132 -5.49 13.65 7.09
C TRP A 132 -6.57 14.01 8.11
N VAL A 133 -6.20 14.73 9.17
CA VAL A 133 -7.14 15.26 10.17
C VAL A 133 -6.90 16.75 10.34
N ASN A 134 -7.93 17.57 10.16
CA ASN A 134 -7.85 19.03 10.23
C ASN A 134 -6.71 19.65 9.40
N GLY A 135 -6.34 19.04 8.27
CA GLY A 135 -5.23 19.49 7.43
C GLY A 135 -3.87 18.84 7.72
N HIS A 136 -3.71 18.17 8.85
CA HIS A 136 -2.48 17.46 9.20
C HIS A 136 -2.42 16.07 8.57
N ALA A 137 -1.34 15.75 7.88
CA ALA A 137 -1.11 14.41 7.34
C ALA A 137 -0.69 13.45 8.46
N MET A 138 -1.52 12.46 8.75
CA MET A 138 -1.32 11.50 9.85
C MET A 138 -0.37 10.36 9.49
N GLY A 139 -0.12 10.18 8.20
CA GLY A 139 0.74 9.13 7.67
C GLY A 139 -0.03 8.04 6.94
N ARG A 140 0.63 6.88 6.77
CA ARG A 140 0.17 5.77 5.95
C ARG A 140 -0.37 4.65 6.81
N PHE A 141 -1.40 3.96 6.31
CA PHE A 141 -1.89 2.71 6.88
C PHE A 141 -1.86 1.60 5.83
N TRP A 142 -1.80 0.36 6.31
CA TRP A 142 -1.92 -0.82 5.46
C TRP A 142 -2.44 -1.99 6.30
N GLU A 143 -3.53 -2.61 5.87
CA GLU A 143 -4.21 -3.70 6.57
C GLU A 143 -3.31 -4.89 6.93
N ILE A 144 -2.20 -5.08 6.20
CA ILE A 144 -1.26 -6.17 6.46
C ILE A 144 -0.59 -6.07 7.83
N GLY A 145 -0.47 -4.86 8.39
CA GLY A 145 0.19 -4.61 9.67
C GLY A 145 1.72 -4.52 9.62
N PRO A 146 2.41 -4.66 10.77
CA PRO A 146 1.85 -5.02 12.08
C PRO A 146 1.09 -3.86 12.76
N GLN A 147 1.36 -2.61 12.36
CA GLN A 147 0.62 -1.42 12.80
C GLN A 147 -0.79 -1.38 12.21
N GLN A 148 -1.81 -1.25 13.07
CA GLN A 148 -3.22 -1.11 12.68
C GLN A 148 -3.85 0.22 13.13
N THR A 149 -3.11 1.05 13.87
CA THR A 149 -3.57 2.37 14.31
C THR A 149 -2.63 3.50 13.94
N LEU A 150 -3.16 4.68 13.61
CA LEU A 150 -2.39 5.91 13.46
C LEU A 150 -2.48 6.76 14.73
N PHE A 151 -1.36 7.22 15.27
CA PHE A 151 -1.36 8.15 16.41
C PHE A 151 -1.92 9.51 15.98
N MET A 152 -2.87 10.03 16.76
CA MET A 152 -3.48 11.34 16.56
C MET A 152 -3.18 12.23 17.77
N PRO A 153 -2.25 13.20 17.63
CA PRO A 153 -1.95 14.16 18.69
C PRO A 153 -3.17 15.01 19.02
N GLY A 154 -3.50 15.14 20.30
CA GLY A 154 -4.62 15.93 20.78
C GLY A 154 -4.51 17.41 20.42
N CYS A 155 -3.28 17.93 20.28
CA CYS A 155 -3.02 19.30 19.87
C CYS A 155 -3.37 19.61 18.40
N TRP A 156 -3.64 18.59 17.57
CA TRP A 156 -4.14 18.75 16.19
C TRP A 156 -5.65 18.56 16.10
N LEU A 157 -6.31 18.22 17.22
CA LEU A 157 -7.75 18.20 17.37
C LEU A 157 -8.24 19.55 17.93
N LYS A 158 -9.52 19.81 17.77
CA LYS A 158 -10.20 20.98 18.34
C LYS A 158 -11.50 20.58 19.01
N GLU A 159 -11.89 21.31 20.05
CA GLU A 159 -13.27 21.23 20.57
C GLU A 159 -14.23 21.71 19.48
N GLY A 160 -15.39 21.07 19.38
CA GLY A 160 -16.33 21.24 18.27
C GLY A 160 -16.00 20.34 17.07
N GLU A 161 -16.27 20.82 15.86
CA GLU A 161 -16.25 20.02 14.64
C GLU A 161 -14.84 19.82 14.07
N ASN A 162 -14.40 18.58 13.88
CA ASN A 162 -13.14 18.19 13.26
C ASN A 162 -13.41 17.55 11.89
N GLU A 163 -12.47 17.68 10.95
CA GLU A 163 -12.52 17.03 9.63
C GLU A 163 -11.53 15.87 9.55
N ILE A 164 -11.95 14.76 8.95
CA ILE A 164 -11.09 13.65 8.58
C ILE A 164 -11.25 13.32 7.09
N LEU A 165 -10.11 13.20 6.41
CA LEU A 165 -10.02 12.77 5.01
C LEU A 165 -9.18 11.49 4.94
N VAL A 166 -9.59 10.54 4.11
CA VAL A 166 -8.88 9.27 3.94
C VAL A 166 -8.75 8.95 2.46
N LEU A 167 -7.54 8.70 1.98
CA LEU A 167 -7.32 8.01 0.72
C LEU A 167 -7.24 6.52 1.01
N ASP A 168 -8.14 5.72 0.43
CA ASP A 168 -8.03 4.26 0.44
C ASP A 168 -7.89 3.74 -0.99
N LEU A 169 -6.81 3.01 -1.24
CA LEU A 169 -6.45 2.46 -2.53
C LEU A 169 -7.06 1.08 -2.80
N LYS A 170 -7.48 0.34 -1.78
CA LYS A 170 -8.00 -1.02 -1.94
C LYS A 170 -9.51 -1.13 -1.77
N GLY A 171 -10.12 -0.14 -1.13
CA GLY A 171 -11.48 -0.16 -0.63
C GLY A 171 -11.53 -0.73 0.80
N PRO A 172 -12.19 -0.06 1.76
CA PRO A 172 -12.33 -0.57 3.12
C PRO A 172 -13.39 -1.69 3.18
N ALA A 173 -13.25 -2.61 4.13
CA ALA A 173 -14.33 -3.54 4.48
C ALA A 173 -15.51 -2.80 5.15
N LYS A 174 -15.19 -1.71 5.87
CA LYS A 174 -16.16 -0.77 6.44
C LYS A 174 -15.54 0.62 6.50
N ALA A 175 -16.19 1.61 5.89
CA ALA A 175 -15.77 3.01 5.94
C ALA A 175 -16.15 3.65 7.29
N SER A 176 -15.41 3.30 8.34
CA SER A 176 -15.59 3.82 9.70
C SER A 176 -14.25 3.83 10.43
N ILE A 177 -13.98 4.86 11.22
CA ILE A 177 -12.78 5.00 12.04
C ILE A 177 -13.23 5.25 13.48
N LYS A 178 -12.50 4.67 14.43
CA LYS A 178 -12.69 4.92 15.86
C LYS A 178 -11.39 5.40 16.47
N GLY A 179 -11.47 6.34 17.41
CA GLY A 179 -10.35 6.68 18.28
C GLY A 179 -10.23 5.68 19.43
N LEU A 180 -9.06 5.07 19.59
CA LEU A 180 -8.73 4.16 20.69
C LEU A 180 -7.86 4.86 21.74
N LYS A 181 -7.84 4.29 22.95
CA LYS A 181 -6.96 4.73 24.05
C LYS A 181 -5.55 4.15 23.99
N LYS A 182 -5.37 3.05 23.27
CA LYS A 182 -4.09 2.35 23.12
C LYS A 182 -3.85 2.01 21.65
N PRO A 183 -2.59 1.98 21.19
CA PRO A 183 -2.28 1.61 19.82
C PRO A 183 -2.39 0.09 19.62
N ILE A 184 -2.51 -0.32 18.36
CA ILE A 184 -2.40 -1.71 17.93
C ILE A 184 -1.20 -1.77 16.97
N LEU A 185 -0.10 -2.38 17.41
CA LEU A 185 1.20 -2.35 16.72
C LEU A 185 1.74 -3.74 16.34
N ASP A 186 1.00 -4.79 16.68
CA ASP A 186 1.45 -6.18 16.74
C ASP A 186 0.48 -7.15 16.03
N VAL A 187 -0.37 -6.64 15.13
CA VAL A 187 -1.33 -7.46 14.38
C VAL A 187 -0.90 -7.53 12.92
N LEU A 188 -0.21 -8.62 12.58
CA LEU A 188 0.14 -8.98 11.21
C LEU A 188 -0.99 -9.83 10.59
N ARG A 189 -1.51 -9.42 9.44
CA ARG A 189 -2.58 -10.13 8.71
C ARG A 189 -2.13 -10.75 7.39
N GLU A 190 -0.87 -10.53 7.03
CA GLU A 190 -0.25 -11.16 5.87
C GLU A 190 0.37 -12.50 6.29
N LYS A 191 0.16 -13.56 5.49
CA LYS A 191 0.85 -14.85 5.71
C LYS A 191 2.36 -14.61 5.62
N ALA A 192 3.12 -15.21 6.53
CA ALA A 192 4.58 -15.19 6.44
C ALA A 192 5.01 -15.67 5.04
N PRO A 193 5.90 -14.93 4.36
CA PRO A 193 6.31 -15.29 3.02
C PRO A 193 7.13 -16.58 3.05
N GLU A 194 6.88 -17.48 2.10
CA GLU A 194 7.61 -18.75 1.95
C GLU A 194 8.98 -18.54 1.26
N THR A 195 9.64 -17.41 1.50
CA THR A 195 10.88 -16.99 0.82
C THR A 195 12.03 -17.95 1.12
N HIS A 196 12.09 -18.49 2.33
CA HIS A 196 13.22 -19.29 2.80
C HIS A 196 12.93 -20.80 2.82
N ARG A 197 11.65 -21.18 2.89
CA ARG A 197 11.20 -22.57 2.94
C ARG A 197 9.70 -22.63 2.72
N LYS A 198 9.26 -23.50 1.82
CA LYS A 198 7.84 -23.82 1.61
C LYS A 198 7.39 -24.95 2.53
N ASP A 199 6.09 -25.05 2.73
CA ASP A 199 5.49 -26.16 3.48
C ASP A 199 5.87 -27.50 2.83
N GLY A 200 6.41 -28.41 3.63
CA GLY A 200 6.84 -29.73 3.18
C GLY A 200 8.27 -29.81 2.62
N GLU A 201 8.95 -28.68 2.39
CA GLU A 201 10.36 -28.72 1.97
C GLU A 201 11.24 -29.24 3.11
N LYS A 202 12.10 -30.21 2.82
CA LYS A 202 13.08 -30.75 3.76
C LYS A 202 14.43 -30.77 3.09
N LEU A 203 15.38 -30.04 3.65
CA LEU A 203 16.77 -30.09 3.22
C LEU A 203 17.30 -31.52 3.44
N LYS A 204 17.77 -32.16 2.37
CA LYS A 204 18.39 -33.49 2.42
C LYS A 204 19.86 -33.34 2.11
N LEU A 205 20.71 -33.55 3.11
CA LEU A 205 22.17 -33.51 2.97
C LEU A 205 22.78 -34.92 2.87
N ALA A 206 21.95 -35.97 2.93
CA ALA A 206 22.42 -37.35 2.81
C ALA A 206 22.99 -37.59 1.41
N GLY A 207 24.28 -37.94 1.34
CA GLY A 207 25.01 -38.14 0.09
C GLY A 207 25.74 -36.90 -0.44
N GLU A 208 25.55 -35.74 0.18
CA GLU A 208 26.32 -34.53 -0.15
C GLU A 208 27.72 -34.61 0.45
N LYS A 209 28.73 -34.17 -0.32
CA LYS A 209 30.13 -34.16 0.13
C LYS A 209 30.46 -32.83 0.81
N VAL A 210 30.93 -32.89 2.05
CA VAL A 210 31.43 -31.73 2.79
C VAL A 210 32.70 -31.20 2.10
N ILE A 211 32.70 -29.92 1.73
CA ILE A 211 33.86 -29.24 1.10
C ILE A 211 34.81 -28.62 2.13
N HIS A 212 34.30 -28.32 3.32
CA HIS A 212 35.06 -27.73 4.42
C HIS A 212 34.34 -28.01 5.74
N GLU A 213 35.10 -28.33 6.78
CA GLU A 213 34.61 -28.57 8.13
C GLU A 213 35.44 -27.71 9.10
N GLY A 214 34.78 -27.08 10.06
CA GLY A 214 35.41 -26.17 11.01
C GLY A 214 34.49 -25.82 12.17
N ALA A 215 35.03 -25.07 13.13
CA ALA A 215 34.30 -24.59 14.29
C ALA A 215 34.38 -23.06 14.37
N PHE A 216 33.27 -22.42 14.75
CA PHE A 216 33.29 -21.00 15.06
C PHE A 216 34.03 -20.76 16.38
N THR A 217 34.88 -19.73 16.42
CA THR A 217 35.46 -19.24 17.67
C THR A 217 34.35 -18.67 18.56
N PRO A 218 34.28 -19.03 19.85
CA PRO A 218 33.35 -18.40 20.78
C PRO A 218 33.54 -16.87 20.81
N GLY A 219 32.45 -16.13 20.82
CA GLY A 219 32.45 -14.67 20.77
C GLY A 219 31.06 -14.11 21.01
N ASN A 220 30.89 -12.81 20.82
CA ASN A 220 29.70 -12.06 21.21
C ASN A 220 28.49 -12.40 20.32
N GLY A 221 27.80 -13.48 20.66
CA GLY A 221 26.38 -13.65 20.38
C GLY A 221 25.55 -12.97 21.46
#